data_AF-A0A925IGR9-F1
#
_entry.id   AF-A0A925IGR9-F1
#
_cell.length_a   1.000
_cell.length_b   1.000
_cell.length_c   1.000
_cell.angle_alpha   90.00
_cell.angle_beta   90.00
_cell.angle_gamma   90.00
#
_symmetry.space_group_name_H-M   'P 1'
#
loop_
_entity.id
_entity.type
_entity.pdbx_description
1 polymer ?
#
loop_
_entity_poly.entity_id
_entity_poly.type
_entity_poly.pdbx_seq_one_letter_code
_entity_poly.pdbx_strand_id
1 'polypeptide(L)'
;MEHQLYRGKISFINYEKQFATIEYLHNNKPKAVNCKTDAEENGKKPHMYRMGDEVSFLLKLSDRGDKLTAYQVKYLHNTAIDLLVQKAGIENRFSGYLKIVGDNYFVKEVDSYILFPIRLSPWEKPPVETAANEAISFKLINLDKPHTILAELFSHNFIPEYKKAVQHFNNQITIDAVVYKVSPHAAYLKLFGDKIQSKISFSSVGKEEVKTGDTIQVLITHLSNTRIVVKTMGK
;
A
#
# COMPACT_ATOMS: atom_id res chain seq x y z
N MET A 1 -16.06 36.86 -11.22
CA MET A 1 -15.42 36.55 -9.91
C MET A 1 -13.96 36.31 -10.20
N GLU A 2 -13.06 37.11 -9.65
CA GLU A 2 -11.62 36.83 -9.75
C GLU A 2 -11.34 35.48 -9.10
N HIS A 3 -10.68 34.59 -9.84
CA HIS A 3 -10.22 33.31 -9.32
C HIS A 3 -8.98 33.54 -8.46
N GLN A 4 -9.19 34.04 -7.24
CA GLN A 4 -8.11 34.18 -6.27
C GLN A 4 -7.60 32.79 -5.86
N LEU A 5 -6.32 32.55 -6.10
CA LEU A 5 -5.63 31.33 -5.68
C LEU A 5 -5.25 31.44 -4.20
N TYR A 6 -5.74 30.50 -3.40
CA TYR A 6 -5.41 30.39 -1.98
C TYR A 6 -4.37 29.29 -1.76
N ARG A 7 -3.67 29.39 -0.63
CA ARG A 7 -2.78 28.34 -0.11
C ARG A 7 -3.19 28.00 1.31
N GLY A 8 -3.13 26.72 1.64
CA GLY A 8 -3.50 26.22 2.95
C GLY A 8 -2.91 24.85 3.22
N LYS A 9 -3.28 24.29 4.37
CA LYS A 9 -2.79 23.02 4.86
C LYS A 9 -3.96 22.10 5.16
N ILE A 10 -3.87 20.83 4.76
CA ILE A 10 -4.86 19.82 5.12
C ILE A 10 -4.77 19.56 6.63
N SER A 11 -5.82 19.90 7.36
CA SER A 11 -5.91 19.74 8.81
C SER A 11 -6.79 18.58 9.25
N PHE A 12 -7.60 18.04 8.34
CA PHE A 12 -8.43 16.88 8.62
C PHE A 12 -8.76 16.12 7.34
N ILE A 13 -8.87 14.78 7.42
CA ILE A 13 -9.29 13.93 6.32
C ILE A 13 -10.29 12.91 6.86
N ASN A 14 -11.41 12.79 6.16
CA ASN A 14 -12.38 11.73 6.37
C ASN A 14 -12.35 10.77 5.17
N TYR A 15 -11.75 9.59 5.38
CA TYR A 15 -11.59 8.57 4.35
C TYR A 15 -12.92 7.84 4.02
N GLU A 16 -13.88 7.78 4.95
CA GLU A 16 -15.18 7.15 4.70
C GLU A 16 -16.07 8.06 3.84
N LYS A 17 -16.11 9.35 4.18
CA LYS A 17 -16.95 10.35 3.53
C LYS A 17 -16.25 11.08 2.37
N GLN A 18 -15.00 10.70 2.07
CA GLN A 18 -14.20 11.22 0.95
C GLN A 18 -14.12 12.76 0.90
N PHE A 19 -13.82 13.38 2.05
CA PHE A 19 -13.56 14.82 2.11
C PHE A 19 -12.36 15.15 3.00
N ALA A 20 -11.75 16.30 2.74
CA ALA A 20 -10.71 16.87 3.58
C ALA A 20 -11.01 18.32 3.91
N THR A 21 -10.48 18.78 5.04
CA THR A 21 -10.57 20.17 5.49
C THR A 21 -9.22 20.84 5.27
N ILE A 22 -9.24 22.00 4.59
CA ILE A 22 -8.08 22.85 4.37
C ILE A 22 -8.18 24.06 5.29
N GLU A 23 -7.18 24.25 6.13
CA GLU A 23 -6.97 25.48 6.90
C GLU A 23 -6.11 26.47 6.10
N TYR A 24 -6.56 27.71 6.02
CA TYR A 24 -5.87 28.76 5.26
C TYR A 24 -6.04 30.12 5.92
N LEU A 25 -5.17 31.06 5.56
CA LEU A 25 -5.27 32.45 6.00
C LEU A 25 -5.97 33.29 4.93
N HIS A 26 -6.94 34.09 5.36
CA HIS A 26 -7.56 35.11 4.52
C HIS A 26 -7.62 36.42 5.30
N ASN A 27 -6.92 37.45 4.83
CA ASN A 27 -6.76 38.73 5.50
C ASN A 27 -6.30 38.56 6.97
N ASN A 28 -5.27 37.74 7.18
CA ASN A 28 -4.71 37.36 8.49
C ASN A 28 -5.69 36.70 9.47
N LYS A 29 -6.87 36.27 9.02
CA LYS A 29 -7.81 35.49 9.82
C LYS A 29 -7.76 34.01 9.40
N PRO A 30 -7.68 33.07 10.35
CA PRO A 30 -7.75 31.65 10.05
C PRO A 30 -9.15 31.31 9.54
N LYS A 31 -9.21 30.57 8.44
CA LYS A 31 -10.43 30.02 7.86
C LYS A 31 -10.23 28.54 7.55
N ALA A 32 -11.34 27.81 7.47
CA ALA A 32 -11.37 26.42 7.05
C ALA A 32 -12.36 26.25 5.90
N VAL A 33 -12.05 25.35 4.98
CA VAL A 33 -12.93 24.99 3.86
C VAL A 33 -12.80 23.50 3.55
N ASN A 34 -13.89 22.87 3.13
CA ASN A 34 -13.88 21.46 2.74
C ASN A 34 -13.61 21.30 1.24
N CYS A 35 -12.86 20.25 0.87
CA CYS A 35 -12.73 19.75 -0.48
C CYS A 35 -13.12 18.26 -0.55
N LYS A 36 -13.58 17.82 -1.73
CA LYS A 36 -13.78 16.39 -2.03
C LYS A 36 -12.43 15.75 -2.36
N THR A 37 -12.18 14.54 -1.88
CA THR A 37 -10.90 13.83 -2.11
C THR A 37 -10.97 12.79 -3.22
N ASP A 38 -12.17 12.46 -3.68
CA ASP A 38 -12.45 11.45 -4.72
C ASP A 38 -12.76 12.08 -6.09
N ALA A 39 -12.77 13.41 -6.19
CA ALA A 39 -13.08 14.09 -7.43
C ALA A 39 -11.97 13.88 -8.46
N GLU A 40 -12.29 13.19 -9.56
CA GLU A 40 -11.42 13.12 -10.73
C GLU A 40 -11.34 14.50 -11.38
N GLU A 41 -10.21 15.17 -11.19
CA GLU A 41 -9.92 16.41 -11.90
C GLU A 41 -9.15 16.09 -13.20
N ASN A 42 -9.77 16.43 -14.34
CA ASN A 42 -9.15 16.35 -15.67
C ASN A 42 -8.68 14.93 -16.08
N GLY A 43 -9.43 13.89 -15.71
CA GLY A 43 -9.15 12.50 -16.09
C GLY A 43 -7.88 11.91 -15.47
N LYS A 44 -7.30 12.57 -14.45
CA LYS A 44 -6.20 12.05 -13.64
C LYS A 44 -6.75 11.43 -12.38
N LYS A 45 -6.11 10.34 -11.91
CA LYS A 45 -6.43 9.75 -10.61
C LYS A 45 -6.34 10.82 -9.52
N PRO A 46 -7.32 10.87 -8.59
CA PRO A 46 -7.31 11.84 -7.51
C PRO A 46 -6.05 11.69 -6.66
N HIS A 47 -5.50 12.82 -6.22
CA HIS A 47 -4.38 12.81 -5.29
C HIS A 47 -4.85 12.31 -3.92
N MET A 48 -4.14 11.33 -3.36
CA MET A 48 -4.43 10.84 -2.01
C MET A 48 -3.83 11.80 -0.98
N TYR A 49 -4.60 12.81 -0.59
CA TYR A 49 -4.17 13.78 0.41
C TYR A 49 -3.85 13.11 1.73
N ARG A 50 -2.93 13.72 2.48
CA ARG A 50 -2.49 13.33 3.81
C ARG A 50 -2.58 14.52 4.76
N MET A 51 -2.63 14.19 6.04
CA MET A 51 -2.55 15.20 7.09
C MET A 51 -1.27 16.03 6.91
N GLY A 52 -1.45 17.34 6.93
CA GLY A 52 -0.37 18.29 6.80
C GLY A 52 0.11 18.59 5.38
N ASP A 53 -0.52 18.03 4.35
CA ASP A 53 -0.25 18.42 2.96
C ASP A 53 -0.52 19.91 2.77
N GLU A 54 0.46 20.62 2.23
CA GLU A 54 0.26 21.96 1.71
C GLU A 54 -0.38 21.89 0.33
N VAL A 55 -1.42 22.69 0.15
CA VAL A 55 -2.20 22.71 -1.08
C VAL A 55 -2.44 24.13 -1.55
N SER A 56 -2.59 24.29 -2.86
CA SER A 56 -3.19 25.47 -3.47
C SER A 56 -4.59 25.14 -3.98
N PHE A 57 -5.52 26.08 -3.91
CA PHE A 57 -6.91 25.83 -4.28
C PHE A 57 -7.65 27.10 -4.65
N LEU A 58 -8.79 26.94 -5.32
CA LEU A 58 -9.75 28.00 -5.60
C LEU A 58 -11.02 27.78 -4.76
N LEU A 59 -11.77 28.85 -4.52
CA LEU A 59 -13.05 28.79 -3.82
C LEU A 59 -14.23 28.89 -4.79
N LYS A 60 -15.22 28.01 -4.62
CA LYS A 60 -16.51 28.09 -5.30
C LYS A 60 -17.64 27.81 -4.30
N LEU A 61 -18.87 28.14 -4.68
CA LEU A 61 -20.04 27.66 -3.95
C LEU A 61 -20.19 26.14 -4.15
N SER A 62 -20.71 25.46 -3.12
CA SER A 62 -21.05 24.04 -3.13
C SER A 62 -22.09 23.75 -4.22
N ASP A 63 -22.26 22.47 -4.56
CA ASP A 63 -23.28 22.04 -5.53
C ASP A 63 -24.71 22.44 -5.11
N ARG A 64 -24.93 22.64 -3.80
CA ARG A 64 -26.20 23.12 -3.21
C ARG A 64 -26.27 24.65 -3.08
N GLY A 65 -25.19 25.37 -3.36
CA GLY A 65 -25.09 26.83 -3.25
C GLY A 65 -25.03 27.39 -1.83
N ASP A 66 -25.01 26.54 -0.81
CA ASP A 66 -25.17 26.93 0.60
C ASP A 66 -23.86 27.30 1.30
N LYS A 67 -22.73 26.78 0.82
CA LYS A 67 -21.41 26.91 1.48
C LYS A 67 -20.30 27.07 0.46
N LEU A 68 -19.17 27.66 0.88
CA LEU A 68 -17.95 27.64 0.09
C LEU A 68 -17.27 26.26 0.18
N THR A 69 -16.73 25.80 -0.93
CA THR A 69 -15.93 24.59 -1.04
C THR A 69 -14.68 24.87 -1.88
N ALA A 70 -13.60 24.18 -1.55
CA ALA A 70 -12.36 24.24 -2.31
C ALA A 70 -12.43 23.30 -3.52
N TYR A 71 -11.93 23.78 -4.66
CA TYR A 71 -11.83 23.04 -5.91
C TYR A 71 -10.51 23.37 -6.62
N GLN A 72 -10.13 22.56 -7.62
CA GLN A 72 -8.81 22.64 -8.25
C GLN A 72 -7.70 22.56 -7.21
N VAL A 73 -7.86 21.63 -6.26
CA VAL A 73 -6.93 21.48 -5.14
C VAL A 73 -5.66 20.81 -5.67
N LYS A 74 -4.53 21.51 -5.60
CA LYS A 74 -3.24 21.01 -6.05
C LYS A 74 -2.30 20.85 -4.86
N TYR A 75 -1.82 19.63 -4.68
CA TYR A 75 -0.73 19.32 -3.74
C TYR A 75 0.53 20.12 -4.10
N LEU A 76 1.18 20.67 -3.07
CA LEU A 76 2.45 21.39 -3.18
C LEU A 76 3.58 20.57 -2.55
N HIS A 77 3.51 20.33 -1.24
CA HIS A 77 4.50 19.53 -0.50
C HIS A 77 3.96 19.11 0.88
N ASN A 78 4.69 18.23 1.58
CA ASN A 78 4.40 17.86 2.97
C ASN A 78 5.71 17.64 3.72
N THR A 79 6.13 18.62 4.51
CA THR A 79 7.39 18.59 5.26
C THR A 79 7.45 17.40 6.23
N ALA A 80 6.32 16.96 6.79
CA ALA A 80 6.31 15.81 7.70
C ALA A 80 6.65 14.51 6.95
N ILE A 81 6.19 14.35 5.70
CA ILE A 81 6.59 13.23 4.84
C ILE A 81 8.09 13.30 4.53
N ASP A 82 8.60 14.47 4.17
CA ASP A 82 10.02 14.64 3.84
C ASP A 82 10.92 14.24 5.02
N LEU A 83 10.54 14.67 6.23
CA LEU A 83 11.23 14.29 7.47
C LEU A 83 11.14 12.80 7.76
N LEU A 84 9.98 12.17 7.54
CA LEU A 84 9.82 10.72 7.71
C LEU A 84 10.69 9.94 6.71
N VAL A 85 10.79 10.39 5.45
CA VAL A 85 11.66 9.77 4.43
C VAL A 85 13.13 9.91 4.83
N GLN A 86 13.56 11.07 5.33
CA GLN A 86 14.91 11.27 5.84
C GLN A 86 15.21 10.37 7.04
N LYS A 87 14.30 10.31 8.03
CA LYS A 87 14.42 9.41 9.19
C LYS A 87 14.56 7.95 8.73
N ALA A 88 13.72 7.52 7.78
CA ALA A 88 13.74 6.17 7.24
C ALA A 88 15.05 5.83 6.52
N GLY A 89 15.76 6.83 5.98
CA GLY A 89 17.09 6.65 5.40
C GLY A 89 18.19 6.35 6.41
N ILE A 90 18.01 6.74 7.68
CA ILE A 90 18.93 6.46 8.79
C ILE A 90 18.47 5.19 9.52
N GLU A 91 17.23 5.18 9.99
CA GLU A 91 16.59 4.05 10.67
C GLU A 91 15.12 3.96 10.25
N ASN A 92 14.79 2.92 9.49
CA ASN A 92 13.43 2.69 9.02
C ASN A 92 12.62 1.87 10.01
N ARG A 93 12.38 2.45 11.19
CA ARG A 93 11.58 1.85 12.27
C ARG A 93 10.73 2.93 12.93
N PHE A 94 9.43 2.82 12.77
CA PHE A 94 8.43 3.76 13.27
C PHE A 94 7.42 3.04 14.17
N SER A 95 6.70 3.83 14.96
CA SER A 95 5.61 3.38 15.82
C SER A 95 4.32 4.08 15.42
N GLY A 96 3.20 3.39 15.54
CA GLY A 96 1.90 3.93 15.18
C GLY A 96 0.74 3.10 15.71
N TYR A 97 -0.47 3.53 15.43
CA TYR A 97 -1.69 2.85 15.86
C TYR A 97 -2.42 2.26 14.67
N LEU A 98 -2.86 1.00 14.80
CA LEU A 98 -3.70 0.37 13.79
C LEU A 98 -5.03 1.12 13.66
N LYS A 99 -5.41 1.42 12.41
CA LYS A 99 -6.70 1.99 12.05
C LYS A 99 -7.29 1.18 10.91
N ILE A 100 -8.57 0.82 11.06
CA ILE A 100 -9.34 0.08 10.06
C ILE A 100 -10.34 1.08 9.48
N VAL A 101 -10.36 1.20 8.15
CA VAL A 101 -11.28 2.09 7.42
C VAL A 101 -11.90 1.27 6.29
N GLY A 102 -13.17 0.90 6.45
CA GLY A 102 -13.79 -0.12 5.59
C GLY A 102 -13.00 -1.43 5.65
N ASP A 103 -12.68 -2.00 4.49
CA ASP A 103 -11.90 -3.24 4.37
C ASP A 103 -10.37 -3.02 4.33
N ASN A 104 -9.92 -1.78 4.52
CA ASN A 104 -8.51 -1.41 4.39
C ASN A 104 -7.86 -1.14 5.76
N TYR A 105 -6.60 -1.55 5.88
CA TYR A 105 -5.79 -1.39 7.09
C TYR A 105 -4.80 -0.25 6.91
N PHE A 106 -4.69 0.60 7.92
CA PHE A 106 -3.79 1.72 7.98
C PHE A 106 -3.03 1.73 9.31
N VAL A 107 -1.85 2.34 9.30
CA VAL A 107 -1.18 2.74 10.55
C VAL A 107 -1.16 4.25 10.63
N LYS A 108 -1.62 4.78 11.76
CA LYS A 108 -1.49 6.21 12.10
C LYS A 108 -0.16 6.40 12.82
N GLU A 109 0.81 7.01 12.15
CA GLU A 109 2.13 7.28 12.73
C GLU A 109 1.99 8.27 13.91
N VAL A 110 2.75 8.04 14.99
CA VAL A 110 2.56 8.74 16.28
C VAL A 110 2.85 10.23 16.17
N ASP A 111 3.95 10.63 15.54
CA ASP A 111 4.44 12.01 15.56
C ASP A 111 3.70 12.92 14.57
N SER A 112 3.52 12.43 13.34
CA SER A 112 2.95 13.18 12.22
C SER A 112 1.44 13.03 12.11
N TYR A 113 0.86 12.02 12.77
CA TYR A 113 -0.55 11.63 12.64
C TYR A 113 -0.97 11.23 11.21
N ILE A 114 0.00 11.03 10.32
CA ILE A 114 -0.25 10.60 8.94
C ILE A 114 -0.66 9.13 8.94
N LEU A 115 -1.70 8.83 8.15
CA LEU A 115 -2.16 7.48 7.91
C LEU A 115 -1.43 6.90 6.70
N PHE A 116 -0.74 5.78 6.92
CA PHE A 116 -0.12 5.01 5.85
C PHE A 116 -0.89 3.71 5.63
N PRO A 117 -1.29 3.39 4.39
CA PRO A 117 -1.91 2.11 4.11
C PRO A 117 -0.92 0.98 4.41
N ILE A 118 -1.39 -0.06 5.08
CA ILE A 118 -0.58 -1.24 5.41
C ILE A 118 -0.54 -2.16 4.18
N ARG A 119 0.66 -2.52 3.76
CA ARG A 119 0.89 -3.56 2.76
C ARG A 119 0.89 -4.91 3.46
N LEU A 120 -0.22 -5.63 3.37
CA LEU A 120 -0.31 -7.01 3.82
C LEU A 120 0.25 -7.95 2.74
N SER A 121 0.98 -8.97 3.19
CA SER A 121 1.35 -10.09 2.32
C SER A 121 0.10 -10.88 1.90
N PRO A 122 0.07 -11.44 0.67
CA PRO A 122 -0.98 -12.39 0.28
C PRO A 122 -1.07 -13.63 1.18
N TRP A 123 -0.01 -13.91 1.94
CA TRP A 123 0.10 -15.08 2.82
C TRP A 123 0.08 -14.72 4.30
N GLU A 124 -0.26 -13.48 4.62
CA GLU A 124 -0.37 -12.98 5.98
C GLU A 124 -1.83 -12.94 6.41
N LYS A 125 -2.07 -13.34 7.65
CA LYS A 125 -3.36 -13.17 8.29
C LYS A 125 -3.51 -11.68 8.64
N PRO A 126 -4.65 -11.05 8.34
CA PRO A 126 -4.85 -9.66 8.65
C PRO A 126 -4.71 -9.42 10.17
N PRO A 127 -4.26 -8.23 10.58
CA PRO A 127 -4.24 -7.84 11.99
C PRO A 127 -5.63 -7.98 12.61
N VAL A 128 -5.68 -8.50 13.85
CA VAL A 128 -6.94 -8.69 14.58
C VAL A 128 -7.43 -7.34 15.10
N GLU A 129 -8.75 -7.09 15.06
CA GLU A 129 -9.36 -5.85 15.54
C GLU A 129 -9.02 -5.52 17.01
N THR A 130 -8.75 -6.55 17.83
CA THR A 130 -8.36 -6.39 19.24
C THR A 130 -7.01 -5.71 19.42
N ALA A 131 -6.18 -5.60 18.37
CA ALA A 131 -4.95 -4.80 18.38
C ALA A 131 -5.21 -3.30 18.06
N ALA A 132 -6.47 -2.91 17.83
CA ALA A 132 -6.83 -1.50 17.74
C ALA A 132 -6.50 -0.82 19.08
N ASN A 133 -5.66 0.22 19.02
CA ASN A 133 -5.10 1.00 20.13
C ASN A 133 -3.78 0.49 20.74
N GLU A 134 -3.22 -0.62 20.28
CA GLU A 134 -1.84 -0.97 20.61
C GLU A 134 -0.86 -0.25 19.67
N ALA A 135 0.28 0.17 20.23
CA ALA A 135 1.36 0.72 19.43
C ALA A 135 2.03 -0.42 18.66
N ILE A 136 1.94 -0.36 17.33
CA ILE A 136 2.58 -1.31 16.42
C ILE A 136 3.83 -0.69 15.83
N SER A 137 4.88 -1.50 15.68
CA SER A 137 6.08 -1.09 14.96
C SER A 137 5.98 -1.45 13.48
N PHE A 138 6.41 -0.53 12.63
CA PHE A 138 6.39 -0.70 11.17
C PHE A 138 7.56 0.02 10.52
N LYS A 139 7.79 -0.26 9.23
CA LYS A 139 8.71 0.47 8.38
C LYS A 139 7.96 1.07 7.19
N LEU A 140 8.48 2.16 6.64
CA LEU A 140 7.96 2.79 5.44
C LEU A 140 8.60 2.16 4.20
N ILE A 141 7.80 1.84 3.19
CA ILE A 141 8.25 1.32 1.90
C ILE A 141 7.84 2.26 0.77
N ASN A 142 8.45 2.12 -0.42
CA ASN A 142 8.31 3.05 -1.55
C ASN A 142 8.76 4.49 -1.24
N LEU A 143 9.88 4.61 -0.52
CA LEU A 143 10.44 5.91 -0.11
C LEU A 143 10.86 6.79 -1.32
N ASP A 144 11.13 6.17 -2.47
CA ASP A 144 11.43 6.84 -3.73
C ASP A 144 10.24 7.63 -4.31
N LYS A 145 9.01 7.28 -3.89
CA LYS A 145 7.78 7.89 -4.37
C LYS A 145 6.90 8.28 -3.19
N PRO A 146 7.06 9.51 -2.64
CA PRO A 146 6.38 9.96 -1.43
C PRO A 146 4.86 9.74 -1.43
N HIS A 147 4.21 9.95 -2.57
CA HIS A 147 2.76 9.77 -2.75
C HIS A 147 2.28 8.31 -2.70
N THR A 148 3.19 7.34 -2.84
CA THR A 148 2.90 5.90 -2.78
C THR A 148 3.52 5.20 -1.58
N ILE A 149 4.01 5.95 -0.58
CA ILE A 149 4.54 5.38 0.64
C ILE A 149 3.46 4.52 1.32
N LEU A 150 3.85 3.29 1.66
CA LEU A 150 3.03 2.33 2.42
C LEU A 150 3.78 1.95 3.71
N ALA A 151 3.05 1.38 4.65
CA ALA A 151 3.63 0.76 5.84
C ALA A 151 3.74 -0.76 5.67
N GLU A 152 4.85 -1.33 6.12
CA GLU A 152 5.03 -2.78 6.30
C GLU A 152 5.28 -3.04 7.78
N LEU A 153 4.44 -3.88 8.40
CA LEU A 153 4.54 -4.21 9.83
C LEU A 153 5.77 -5.08 10.09
N PHE A 154 6.37 -5.00 11.27
CA PHE A 154 7.43 -5.95 11.66
C PHE A 154 6.87 -7.28 12.19
N SER A 155 5.70 -7.24 12.82
CA SER A 155 5.03 -8.39 13.41
C SER A 155 4.14 -9.09 12.39
N HIS A 156 4.74 -9.97 11.58
CA HIS A 156 3.99 -10.73 10.58
C HIS A 156 3.34 -12.00 11.13
N ASN A 157 2.05 -12.20 10.85
CA ASN A 157 1.34 -13.43 11.17
C ASN A 157 1.05 -14.26 9.92
N PHE A 158 2.07 -14.95 9.41
CA PHE A 158 1.94 -15.75 8.18
C PHE A 158 1.15 -17.05 8.37
N ILE A 159 0.49 -17.49 7.29
CA ILE A 159 -0.13 -18.81 7.19
C ILE A 159 0.94 -19.93 7.29
N PRO A 160 0.58 -21.13 7.79
CA PRO A 160 1.52 -22.24 7.95
C PRO A 160 2.27 -22.62 6.65
N GLU A 161 1.61 -22.53 5.51
CA GLU A 161 2.17 -22.84 4.19
C GLU A 161 3.33 -21.89 3.82
N TYR A 162 3.23 -20.62 4.19
CA TYR A 162 4.30 -19.65 3.94
C TYR A 162 5.47 -19.86 4.91
N LYS A 163 5.19 -20.22 6.16
CA LYS A 163 6.24 -20.64 7.11
C LYS A 163 7.02 -21.86 6.60
N LYS A 164 6.31 -22.84 6.00
CA LYS A 164 6.95 -23.96 5.30
C LYS A 164 7.78 -23.49 4.09
N ALA A 165 7.27 -22.57 3.29
CA ALA A 165 8.01 -22.00 2.17
C ALA A 165 9.33 -21.33 2.63
N VAL A 166 9.32 -20.58 3.73
CA VAL A 166 10.52 -20.00 4.34
C VAL A 166 11.53 -21.08 4.75
N GLN A 167 11.05 -22.14 5.40
CA GLN A 167 11.90 -23.27 5.78
C GLN A 167 12.54 -23.96 4.55
N HIS A 168 11.74 -24.23 3.51
CA HIS A 168 12.25 -24.83 2.26
C HIS A 168 13.24 -23.92 1.54
N PHE A 169 13.03 -22.61 1.56
CA PHE A 169 13.94 -21.64 0.97
C PHE A 169 15.27 -21.59 1.72
N ASN A 170 15.25 -21.46 3.05
CA ASN A 170 16.47 -21.37 3.85
C ASN A 170 17.30 -22.66 3.79
N ASN A 171 16.63 -23.80 3.74
CA ASN A 171 17.28 -25.11 3.74
C ASN A 171 17.52 -25.67 2.32
N GLN A 172 17.14 -24.93 1.27
CA GLN A 172 17.23 -25.36 -0.13
C GLN A 172 16.55 -26.73 -0.40
N ILE A 173 15.38 -26.96 0.21
CA ILE A 173 14.62 -28.21 0.10
C ILE A 173 13.68 -28.13 -1.12
N THR A 174 13.71 -29.15 -1.96
CA THR A 174 12.81 -29.28 -3.13
C THR A 174 11.35 -29.46 -2.70
N ILE A 175 10.44 -29.02 -3.56
CA ILE A 175 8.99 -29.06 -3.36
C ILE A 175 8.38 -29.78 -4.55
N ASP A 176 7.53 -30.77 -4.27
CA ASP A 176 6.66 -31.36 -5.27
C ASP A 176 5.48 -30.42 -5.53
N ALA A 177 5.50 -29.75 -6.68
CA ALA A 177 4.53 -28.74 -7.05
C ALA A 177 3.58 -29.24 -8.13
N VAL A 178 2.27 -29.02 -7.96
CA VAL A 178 1.25 -29.47 -8.91
C VAL A 178 0.98 -28.38 -9.94
N VAL A 179 1.05 -28.72 -11.22
CA VAL A 179 0.69 -27.81 -12.32
C VAL A 179 -0.83 -27.69 -12.38
N TYR A 180 -1.36 -26.49 -12.16
CA TYR A 180 -2.81 -26.26 -12.22
C TYR A 180 -3.27 -25.53 -13.48
N LYS A 181 -2.35 -24.87 -14.19
CA LYS A 181 -2.64 -24.15 -15.43
C LYS A 181 -1.39 -24.07 -16.30
N VAL A 182 -1.56 -24.29 -17.59
CA VAL A 182 -0.51 -24.09 -18.61
C VAL A 182 -0.93 -22.95 -19.54
N SER A 183 0.01 -22.06 -19.85
CA SER A 183 -0.16 -20.94 -20.78
C SER A 183 0.96 -20.95 -21.83
N PRO A 184 0.86 -20.22 -22.95
CA PRO A 184 1.88 -20.25 -24.00
C PRO A 184 3.33 -19.93 -23.56
N HIS A 185 3.51 -19.28 -22.39
CA HIS A 185 4.82 -18.84 -21.91
C HIS A 185 5.22 -19.41 -20.55
N ALA A 186 4.29 -20.01 -19.80
CA ALA A 186 4.55 -20.45 -18.44
C ALA A 186 3.59 -21.56 -17.98
N ALA A 187 4.09 -22.42 -17.08
CA ALA A 187 3.26 -23.29 -16.25
C ALA A 187 3.07 -22.67 -14.86
N TYR A 188 1.84 -22.72 -14.36
CA TYR A 188 1.47 -22.21 -13.05
C TYR A 188 1.35 -23.38 -12.07
N LEU A 189 1.96 -23.20 -10.91
CA LEU A 189 2.20 -24.23 -9.92
C LEU A 189 1.50 -23.90 -8.62
N LYS A 190 0.99 -24.95 -7.97
CA LYS A 190 0.47 -24.97 -6.61
C LYS A 190 1.54 -25.54 -5.69
N LEU A 191 1.96 -24.76 -4.71
CA LEU A 191 2.96 -25.12 -3.70
C LEU A 191 2.25 -25.33 -2.37
N PHE A 192 2.61 -26.39 -1.64
CA PHE A 192 2.06 -26.71 -0.31
C PHE A 192 0.52 -26.74 -0.29
N GLY A 193 -0.10 -27.40 -1.27
CA GLY A 193 -1.54 -27.33 -1.49
C GLY A 193 -1.90 -26.21 -2.46
N ASP A 194 -3.01 -25.49 -2.24
CA ASP A 194 -3.53 -24.48 -3.15
C ASP A 194 -3.29 -23.02 -2.71
N LYS A 195 -2.76 -22.82 -1.50
CA LYS A 195 -2.61 -21.50 -0.86
C LYS A 195 -1.43 -20.69 -1.37
N ILE A 196 -0.40 -21.34 -1.90
CA ILE A 196 0.74 -20.66 -2.51
C ILE A 196 0.78 -21.02 -3.98
N GLN A 197 0.78 -19.98 -4.82
CA GLN A 197 0.87 -20.12 -6.26
C GLN A 197 2.15 -19.47 -6.77
N SER A 198 2.82 -20.14 -7.69
CA SER A 198 3.98 -19.59 -8.41
C SER A 198 3.89 -19.96 -9.88
N LYS A 199 4.87 -19.54 -10.68
CA LYS A 199 4.96 -19.90 -12.09
C LYS A 199 6.40 -20.16 -12.50
N ILE A 200 6.57 -21.06 -13.46
CA ILE A 200 7.84 -21.34 -14.14
C ILE A 200 7.71 -20.96 -15.61
N SER A 201 8.75 -20.34 -16.16
CA SER A 201 8.81 -19.99 -17.58
C SER A 201 9.23 -21.20 -18.40
N PHE A 202 8.63 -21.38 -19.59
CA PHE A 202 9.06 -22.42 -20.54
C PHE A 202 10.37 -22.10 -21.25
N SER A 203 10.94 -20.91 -21.05
CA SER A 203 12.36 -20.67 -21.38
C SER A 203 13.32 -21.52 -20.53
N SER A 204 12.82 -22.07 -19.41
CA SER A 204 13.59 -22.85 -18.44
C SER A 204 13.27 -24.35 -18.48
N VAL A 205 12.24 -24.75 -19.22
CA VAL A 205 11.71 -26.13 -19.29
C VAL A 205 11.15 -26.34 -20.69
N GLY A 206 11.54 -27.41 -21.38
CA GLY A 206 11.00 -27.74 -22.72
C GLY A 206 9.47 -27.65 -22.72
N LYS A 207 8.93 -26.82 -23.64
CA LYS A 207 7.50 -26.45 -23.69
C LYS A 207 6.55 -27.64 -23.88
N GLU A 208 7.06 -28.75 -24.39
CA GLU A 208 6.27 -29.91 -24.84
C GLU A 208 6.00 -30.95 -23.74
N GLU A 209 6.58 -30.82 -22.54
CA GLU A 209 6.55 -31.89 -21.52
C GLU A 209 5.64 -31.63 -20.31
N VAL A 210 4.96 -30.47 -20.21
CA VAL A 210 4.22 -30.10 -19.00
C VAL A 210 2.71 -29.98 -19.24
N LYS A 211 1.92 -30.80 -18.56
CA LYS A 211 0.45 -30.82 -18.59
C LYS A 211 -0.14 -30.41 -17.23
N THR A 212 -1.41 -30.03 -17.26
CA THR A 212 -2.15 -29.75 -16.02
C THR A 212 -2.38 -31.06 -15.27
N GLY A 213 -2.12 -31.06 -13.97
CA GLY A 213 -2.13 -32.25 -13.11
C GLY A 213 -0.75 -32.84 -12.85
N ASP A 214 0.26 -32.46 -13.63
CA ASP A 214 1.62 -32.98 -13.44
C ASP A 214 2.25 -32.45 -12.14
N THR A 215 3.09 -33.29 -11.54
CA THR A 215 3.90 -32.92 -10.37
C THR A 215 5.33 -32.66 -10.81
N ILE A 216 5.85 -31.48 -10.50
CA ILE A 216 7.20 -31.04 -10.86
C ILE A 216 7.97 -30.70 -9.59
N GLN A 217 9.20 -31.22 -9.48
CA GLN A 217 10.11 -30.83 -8.42
C GLN A 217 10.70 -29.45 -8.70
N VAL A 218 10.46 -28.54 -7.76
CA VAL A 218 10.93 -27.16 -7.83
C VAL A 218 11.65 -26.74 -6.57
N LEU A 219 12.54 -25.77 -6.73
CA LEU A 219 13.29 -25.14 -5.65
C LEU A 219 12.93 -23.65 -5.61
N ILE A 220 12.69 -23.11 -4.40
CA ILE A 220 12.47 -21.67 -4.23
C ILE A 220 13.81 -20.95 -4.42
N THR A 221 13.87 -20.01 -5.37
CA THR A 221 15.08 -19.23 -5.68
C THR A 221 15.02 -17.82 -5.12
N HIS A 222 13.82 -17.30 -4.92
CA HIS A 222 13.61 -16.01 -4.30
C HIS A 222 12.33 -16.04 -3.48
N LEU A 223 12.43 -15.60 -2.23
CA LEU A 223 11.32 -15.49 -1.30
C LEU A 223 11.29 -14.09 -0.70
N SER A 224 10.11 -13.49 -0.75
CA SER A 224 9.80 -12.22 -0.10
C SER A 224 8.33 -12.25 0.33
N ASN A 225 7.94 -11.32 1.20
CA ASN A 225 6.58 -11.19 1.70
C ASN A 225 5.52 -11.00 0.59
N THR A 226 5.92 -10.66 -0.63
CA THR A 226 4.97 -10.43 -1.74
C THR A 226 5.22 -11.30 -2.96
N ARG A 227 6.30 -12.09 -2.97
CA ARG A 227 6.71 -12.84 -4.16
C ARG A 227 7.53 -14.07 -3.80
N ILE A 228 7.11 -15.21 -4.35
CA ILE A 228 7.85 -16.47 -4.35
C ILE A 228 8.17 -16.84 -5.80
N VAL A 229 9.46 -17.02 -6.10
CA VAL A 229 9.96 -17.48 -7.40
C VAL A 229 10.56 -18.86 -7.21
N VAL A 230 10.24 -19.76 -8.13
CA VAL A 230 10.75 -21.12 -8.13
C VAL A 230 11.47 -21.42 -9.45
N LYS A 231 12.42 -22.35 -9.41
CA LYS A 231 13.02 -22.95 -10.60
C LYS A 231 12.80 -24.46 -10.56
N THR A 232 12.73 -25.08 -11.73
CA THR A 232 12.83 -26.53 -11.82
C THR A 232 14.24 -26.97 -11.46
N MET A 233 14.33 -28.13 -10.83
CA MET A 233 15.60 -28.86 -10.81
C MET A 233 15.72 -29.52 -12.18
N GLY A 234 16.67 -29.05 -13.00
CA GLY A 234 16.96 -29.71 -14.27
C GLY A 234 17.36 -31.18 -14.03
N LYS A 235 17.03 -32.05 -14.98
CA LYS A 235 17.74 -33.33 -15.13
C LYS A 235 19.21 -33.06 -15.48
#